data_AF-A0A1W2A5U8-F1
#
_entry.id   AF-A0A1W2A5U8-F1
#
_cell.length_a   1.000
_cell.length_b   1.000
_cell.length_c   1.000
_cell.angle_alpha   90.00
_cell.angle_beta   90.00
_cell.angle_gamma   90.00
#
_symmetry.space_group_name_H-M   'P 1'
#
loop_
_entity.id
_entity.type
_entity.pdbx_description
1 polymer ?
#
loop_
_entity_poly.entity_id
_entity_poly.type
_entity_poly.pdbx_seq_one_letter_code
_entity_poly.pdbx_strand_id
1 'polypeptide(L)'
;MSEDLVSRDFNCCLIHILKRLQGEKDVNIRTVGGFQFEAEGRLARVEDGLALATDVKVFTPGSDEAFRFGNVTINLCAITSVGED
;
A
#
# COMPACT_ATOMS: atom_id res chain seq x y z
N MET A 1 12.60 15.56 -17.02
CA MET A 1 11.69 15.07 -18.08
C MET A 1 11.70 13.54 -18.21
N SER A 2 12.82 12.84 -18.00
CA SER A 2 12.87 11.36 -18.01
C SER A 2 12.47 10.72 -16.68
N GLU A 3 12.89 11.31 -15.54
CA GLU A 3 12.65 10.74 -14.20
C GLU A 3 11.17 10.72 -13.80
N ASP A 4 10.42 11.77 -14.16
CA ASP A 4 8.97 11.84 -13.89
C ASP A 4 8.17 10.77 -14.65
N LEU A 5 8.63 10.39 -15.84
CA LEU A 5 8.02 9.32 -16.64
C LEU A 5 8.33 7.95 -16.05
N VAL A 6 9.60 7.71 -15.68
CA VAL A 6 10.03 6.46 -15.03
C VAL A 6 9.30 6.26 -13.69
N SER A 7 9.10 7.33 -12.91
CA SER A 7 8.36 7.30 -11.65
C SER A 7 6.87 6.96 -11.84
N ARG A 8 6.23 7.48 -12.89
CA ARG A 8 4.83 7.16 -13.22
C ARG A 8 4.66 5.70 -13.65
N ASP A 9 5.55 5.20 -14.49
CA ASP A 9 5.50 3.81 -14.95
C ASP A 9 5.69 2.82 -13.78
N PHE A 10 6.59 3.14 -12.85
CA PHE A 10 6.80 2.36 -11.64
C PHE A 10 5.57 2.30 -10.73
N ASN A 11 4.95 3.45 -10.42
CA ASN A 11 3.73 3.50 -9.62
C ASN A 11 2.58 2.74 -10.29
N CYS A 12 2.41 2.89 -11.61
CA CYS A 12 1.42 2.14 -12.37
C CYS A 12 1.63 0.61 -12.24
N CYS A 13 2.88 0.13 -12.31
CA CYS A 13 3.20 -1.28 -12.11
C CYS A 13 2.82 -1.77 -10.70
N LEU A 14 3.16 -1.02 -9.65
CA LEU A 14 2.80 -1.37 -8.28
C LEU A 14 1.29 -1.39 -8.05
N ILE A 15 0.56 -0.42 -8.61
CA ILE A 15 -0.91 -0.40 -8.53
C ILE A 15 -1.51 -1.60 -9.27
N HIS A 16 -0.94 -2.01 -10.41
CA HIS A 16 -1.39 -3.22 -11.11
C HIS A 16 -1.14 -4.50 -10.30
N ILE A 17 -0.02 -4.59 -9.58
CA ILE A 17 0.24 -5.70 -8.65
C ILE A 17 -0.80 -5.69 -7.54
N LEU A 18 -1.04 -4.55 -6.88
CA LEU A 18 -2.08 -4.42 -5.85
C LEU A 18 -3.47 -4.80 -6.35
N LYS A 19 -3.82 -4.44 -7.58
CA LYS A 19 -5.09 -4.86 -8.19
C LYS A 19 -5.22 -6.38 -8.31
N ARG A 20 -4.12 -7.09 -8.55
CA ARG A 20 -4.11 -8.56 -8.59
C ARG A 20 -4.23 -9.20 -7.20
N LEU A 21 -3.78 -8.51 -6.16
CA LEU A 21 -3.88 -8.92 -4.77
C LEU A 21 -5.22 -8.52 -4.12
N GLN A 22 -6.18 -7.96 -4.87
CA GLN A 22 -7.49 -7.65 -4.32
C GLN A 22 -8.19 -8.93 -3.84
N GLY A 23 -8.69 -8.90 -2.61
CA GLY A 23 -9.31 -10.05 -1.96
C GLY A 23 -8.35 -10.86 -1.10
N GLU A 24 -7.03 -10.71 -1.31
CA GLU A 24 -5.99 -11.38 -0.54
C GLU A 24 -5.79 -10.74 0.84
N LYS A 25 -5.13 -11.49 1.70
CA LYS A 25 -4.77 -11.12 3.07
C LYS A 25 -3.27 -10.86 3.17
N ASP A 26 -2.84 -10.34 4.31
CA ASP A 26 -1.42 -10.16 4.66
C ASP A 26 -0.65 -9.35 3.60
N VAL A 27 -1.35 -8.43 2.93
CA VAL A 27 -0.75 -7.55 1.92
C VAL A 27 -0.01 -6.42 2.61
N ASN A 28 1.26 -6.24 2.24
CA ASN A 28 2.12 -5.20 2.76
C ASN A 28 2.27 -4.06 1.73
N ILE A 29 1.98 -2.84 2.14
CA ILE A 29 2.10 -1.63 1.32
C ILE A 29 3.04 -0.65 2.01
N ARG A 30 4.06 -0.17 1.30
CA ARG A 30 4.93 0.91 1.77
C ARG A 30 4.76 2.16 0.95
N THR A 31 4.85 3.31 1.59
CA THR A 31 4.74 4.61 0.94
C THR A 31 5.98 5.47 1.17
N VAL A 32 6.13 6.51 0.34
CA VAL A 32 7.07 7.60 0.55
C VAL A 32 6.81 8.19 1.94
N GLY A 33 7.90 8.55 2.62
CA GLY A 33 7.88 8.95 4.02
C GLY A 33 8.18 7.81 4.98
N GLY A 34 8.11 6.54 4.54
CA GLY A 34 8.50 5.38 5.35
C GLY A 34 7.36 4.75 6.16
N PHE A 35 6.11 5.03 5.80
CA PHE A 35 4.96 4.34 6.39
C PHE A 35 4.84 2.94 5.79
N GLN A 36 4.50 1.97 6.65
CA GLN A 36 4.21 0.60 6.25
C GLN A 36 2.82 0.23 6.75
N PHE A 37 2.01 -0.34 5.86
CA PHE A 37 0.65 -0.80 6.09
C PHE A 37 0.61 -2.30 5.85
N GLU A 38 0.36 -3.07 6.91
CA GLU A 38 0.16 -4.52 6.85
C GLU A 38 -1.33 -4.81 6.98
N ALA A 39 -1.96 -5.24 5.91
CA ALA A 39 -3.37 -5.60 5.89
C ALA A 39 -3.56 -7.05 6.33
N GLU A 40 -3.54 -7.33 7.65
CA GLU A 40 -3.81 -8.68 8.21
C GLU A 40 -5.20 -9.21 7.82
N GLY A 41 -6.13 -8.29 7.59
CA GLY A 41 -7.47 -8.59 7.10
C GLY A 41 -7.47 -8.86 5.60
N ARG A 42 -8.07 -7.97 4.82
CA ARG A 42 -8.19 -8.11 3.36
C ARG A 42 -7.88 -6.80 2.65
N LEU A 43 -7.18 -6.88 1.52
CA LEU A 43 -7.15 -5.80 0.54
C LEU A 43 -8.49 -5.75 -0.22
N ALA A 44 -9.43 -4.97 0.30
CA ALA A 44 -10.82 -4.99 -0.15
C ALA A 44 -11.02 -4.40 -1.55
N ARG A 45 -10.31 -3.32 -1.89
CA ARG A 45 -10.48 -2.62 -3.18
C ARG A 45 -9.25 -1.79 -3.51
N VAL A 46 -8.91 -1.70 -4.80
CA VAL A 46 -7.86 -0.80 -5.33
C VAL A 46 -8.39 -0.09 -6.56
N GLU A 47 -8.66 1.21 -6.42
CA GLU A 47 -9.30 2.02 -7.45
C GLU A 47 -8.92 3.49 -7.30
N ASP A 48 -8.84 4.22 -8.42
CA ASP A 48 -8.57 5.66 -8.47
C ASP A 48 -7.36 6.13 -7.64
N GLY A 49 -6.31 5.31 -7.58
CA GLY A 49 -5.10 5.62 -6.82
C GLY A 49 -5.26 5.45 -5.31
N LEU A 50 -6.30 4.77 -4.85
CA LEU A 50 -6.55 4.43 -3.46
C LEU A 50 -6.61 2.91 -3.26
N ALA A 51 -6.18 2.46 -2.09
CA ALA A 51 -6.43 1.10 -1.61
C ALA A 51 -7.28 1.14 -0.33
N LEU A 52 -8.30 0.29 -0.26
CA LEU A 52 -9.06 0.04 0.95
C LEU A 52 -8.64 -1.30 1.52
N ALA A 53 -8.22 -1.31 2.79
CA ALA A 53 -7.81 -2.53 3.49
C ALA A 53 -8.49 -2.61 4.87
N THR A 54 -8.69 -3.84 5.34
CA THR A 54 -9.29 -4.12 6.65
C THR A 54 -8.24 -4.73 7.60
N ASP A 55 -8.45 -4.53 8.90
CA ASP A 55 -7.61 -5.03 10.00
C ASP A 55 -6.12 -4.74 9.74
N VAL A 56 -5.80 -3.44 9.67
CA VAL A 56 -4.49 -2.94 9.22
C VAL A 56 -3.63 -2.57 10.41
N LYS A 57 -2.40 -3.05 10.43
CA LYS A 57 -1.31 -2.50 11.25
C LYS A 57 -0.57 -1.43 10.46
N VAL A 58 -0.37 -0.28 11.08
CA VAL A 58 0.39 0.83 10.50
C VAL A 58 1.63 1.08 11.34
N PHE A 59 2.79 1.01 10.69
CA PHE A 59 4.07 1.36 11.27
C PHE A 59 4.47 2.74 10.77
N THR A 60 4.78 3.62 11.72
CA THR A 60 5.27 4.97 11.41
C THR A 60 6.76 4.93 11.13
N PRO A 61 7.28 5.89 10.34
CA PRO A 61 8.70 5.91 9.98
C PRO A 61 9.63 5.93 11.19
N GLY A 62 10.57 4.99 11.25
CA GLY A 62 11.56 4.90 12.33
C GLY A 62 11.02 4.38 13.66
N SER A 63 9.81 3.80 13.68
CA SER A 63 9.22 3.17 14.85
C SER A 63 8.84 1.72 14.54
N ASP A 64 9.08 0.84 15.50
CA ASP A 64 8.61 -0.56 15.46
C ASP A 64 7.21 -0.71 16.11
N GLU A 65 6.65 0.38 16.64
CA GLU A 65 5.31 0.38 17.22
C GLU A 65 4.23 0.40 16.13
N ALA A 66 3.28 -0.53 16.23
CA ALA A 66 2.16 -0.66 15.29
C ALA A 66 0.87 -0.05 15.85
N PHE A 67 0.25 0.81 15.06
CA PHE A 67 -1.12 1.27 15.28
C PHE A 67 -2.09 0.33 14.57
N ARG A 68 -3.12 -0.14 15.28
CA ARG A 68 -4.13 -1.05 14.70
C ARG A 68 -5.39 -0.28 14.32
N PHE A 69 -5.85 -0.49 13.09
CA PHE A 69 -7.05 0.13 12.56
C PHE A 69 -7.97 -0.92 11.92
N GLY A 70 -9.28 -0.77 12.06
CA GLY A 70 -10.25 -1.70 11.48
C GLY A 70 -10.39 -1.56 9.96
N ASN A 71 -10.46 -0.33 9.44
CA ASN A 71 -10.50 -0.05 8.01
C ASN A 71 -9.60 1.15 7.71
N VAL A 72 -8.76 1.04 6.68
CA VAL A 72 -7.84 2.11 6.27
C VAL A 72 -7.94 2.34 4.77
N THR A 73 -8.00 3.61 4.39
CA THR A 73 -7.81 4.04 2.99
C THR A 73 -6.41 4.58 2.82
N ILE A 74 -5.65 3.99 1.90
CA ILE A 74 -4.24 4.29 1.64
C ILE A 74 -4.16 5.04 0.31
N ASN A 75 -3.48 6.18 0.30
CA ASN A 75 -3.18 6.93 -0.91
C ASN A 75 -1.97 6.31 -1.63
N LEU A 76 -2.19 5.80 -2.85
CA LEU A 76 -1.18 5.10 -3.64
C LEU A 76 -0.35 6.01 -4.54
N CYS A 77 -0.62 7.32 -4.57
CA CYS A 77 0.22 8.29 -5.31
C CYS A 77 1.68 8.29 -4.82
N ALA A 78 1.88 7.88 -3.58
CA ALA A 78 3.18 7.81 -2.91
C ALA A 78 3.63 6.37 -2.66
N ILE A 79 3.12 5.37 -3.38
CA ILE A 79 3.52 3.98 -3.14
C ILE A 79 4.98 3.74 -3.55
N THR A 80 5.71 2.95 -2.76
CA THR A 80 7.12 2.63 -3.03
C THR A 80 7.38 1.14 -3.16
N SER A 81 6.59 0.31 -2.48
CA SER A 81 6.63 -1.14 -2.66
C SER A 81 5.33 -1.81 -2.24
N VAL A 82 5.12 -3.02 -2.76
CA VAL A 82 4.01 -3.91 -2.44
C VAL A 82 4.58 -5.31 -2.24
N GLY A 83 4.07 -6.04 -1.25
CA GLY A 83 4.40 -7.44 -1.00
C GLY A 83 3.22 -8.19 -0.40
N GLU A 84 3.40 -9.49 -0.26
CA GLU A 84 2.51 -10.43 0.43
C GLU A 84 3.44 -11.32 1.26
N ASP A 85 3.09 -11.55 2.53
CA ASP A 85 3.85 -12.39 3.45
C ASP A 85 3.28 -13.82 3.54
#